data_AF-A0A956GRU0-F1
#
_entry.id   AF-A0A956GRU0-F1
#
_cell.length_a   1.000
_cell.length_b   1.000
_cell.length_c   1.000
_cell.angle_alpha   90.00
_cell.angle_beta   90.00
_cell.angle_gamma   90.00
#
_symmetry.space_group_name_H-M   'P 1'
#
loop_
_entity.id
_entity.type
_entity.pdbx_description
1 polymer ?
#
loop_
_entity_poly.entity_id
_entity_poly.type
_entity_poly.pdbx_seq_one_letter_code
_entity_poly.pdbx_strand_id
1 'polypeptide(L)'
;MKLSSFLASSSLLLATAAAPAACGGGDSPPAFDAHFKTASQEQIARAVSAGAGYDYGLAFFLGAAYSGIENPTGCPAVTVSGSVTTVTGGCDTDDGHIDGTIVLDNVPGLFGGDANPTRAQSLTFEGWRMTSPDEDDVAIDGTIVVEAGHATVDLTVDLGGMVADSSFEMVCSTGDGGPCGPADGGWIDVDGLGGAAVSGAWTLGDPPSGKLTLTGADTFVLDFDNAGSDGCVPYAIDGAAAGELCQ
;
A
#
# COMPACT_ATOMS: atom_id res chain seq x y z
N MET A 1 1.04 75.21 1.36
CA MET A 1 0.55 75.10 -0.04
C MET A 1 -0.44 73.93 -0.10
N LYS A 2 -1.63 74.21 -0.62
CA LYS A 2 -2.71 73.25 -0.89
C LYS A 2 -2.34 72.35 -2.07
N LEU A 3 -2.73 71.08 -2.03
CA LEU A 3 -3.53 70.46 -3.10
C LEU A 3 -4.09 69.10 -2.64
N SER A 4 -5.42 69.07 -2.60
CA SER A 4 -6.30 67.92 -2.46
C SER A 4 -6.50 67.23 -3.82
N SER A 5 -6.70 65.91 -3.84
CA SER A 5 -7.42 65.13 -4.88
C SER A 5 -7.56 63.69 -4.34
N PHE A 6 -8.72 63.21 -3.86
CA PHE A 6 -9.97 62.76 -4.51
C PHE A 6 -9.87 61.48 -5.38
N LEU A 7 -10.53 60.42 -4.84
CA LEU A 7 -11.23 59.27 -5.46
C LEU A 7 -10.46 58.24 -6.32
N ALA A 8 -10.50 56.97 -5.90
CA ALA A 8 -11.49 56.01 -6.42
C ALA A 8 -11.43 54.69 -5.62
N SER A 9 -12.53 54.37 -4.93
CA SER A 9 -12.78 53.06 -4.36
C SER A 9 -13.01 52.04 -5.48
N SER A 10 -12.33 50.92 -5.44
CA SER A 10 -12.69 49.72 -6.20
C SER A 10 -12.55 48.53 -5.28
N SER A 11 -13.67 48.16 -4.68
CA SER A 11 -13.83 46.93 -3.91
C SER A 11 -13.81 45.75 -4.88
N LEU A 12 -12.68 45.08 -5.03
CA LEU A 12 -12.68 43.72 -5.57
C LEU A 12 -13.21 42.79 -4.48
N LEU A 13 -14.48 42.40 -4.63
CA LEU A 13 -15.03 41.20 -4.00
C LEU A 13 -14.34 39.99 -4.66
N LEU A 14 -13.28 39.47 -4.04
CA LEU A 14 -12.81 38.12 -4.31
C LEU A 14 -13.89 37.16 -3.80
N ALA A 15 -14.66 36.60 -4.72
CA ALA A 15 -15.47 35.43 -4.45
C ALA A 15 -14.50 34.26 -4.27
N THR A 16 -14.21 33.90 -3.02
CA THR A 16 -13.57 32.64 -2.67
C THR A 16 -14.55 31.54 -3.05
N ALA A 17 -14.33 30.94 -4.22
CA ALA A 17 -14.96 29.67 -4.56
C ALA A 17 -14.47 28.64 -3.54
N ALA A 18 -15.38 28.20 -2.67
CA ALA A 18 -15.16 27.00 -1.88
C ALA A 18 -15.01 25.83 -2.86
N ALA A 19 -13.78 25.35 -3.03
CA ALA A 19 -13.55 24.06 -3.63
C ALA A 19 -14.24 23.02 -2.73
N PRO A 20 -15.08 22.12 -3.28
CA PRO A 20 -15.55 20.99 -2.50
C PRO A 20 -14.33 20.19 -2.06
N ALA A 21 -14.32 19.82 -0.78
CA ALA A 21 -13.35 18.88 -0.21
C ALA A 21 -13.25 17.64 -1.10
N ALA A 22 -12.01 17.25 -1.41
CA ALA A 22 -11.69 16.04 -2.14
C ALA A 22 -12.24 14.84 -1.38
N CYS A 23 -13.34 14.27 -1.88
CA CYS A 23 -13.80 12.95 -1.51
C CYS A 23 -13.13 11.96 -2.46
N GLY A 24 -12.24 11.11 -1.93
CA GLY A 24 -11.77 9.85 -2.54
C GLY A 24 -11.47 9.91 -4.03
N GLY A 25 -10.36 10.56 -4.40
CA GLY A 25 -9.80 10.37 -5.72
C GLY A 25 -9.13 9.00 -5.73
N GLY A 26 -9.82 7.97 -6.23
CA GLY A 26 -9.12 6.78 -6.69
C GLY A 26 -8.17 7.24 -7.78
N ASP A 27 -6.88 7.13 -7.54
CA ASP A 27 -5.88 7.67 -8.45
C ASP A 27 -6.08 7.06 -9.84
N SER A 28 -5.97 7.92 -10.85
CA SER A 28 -6.00 7.44 -12.23
C SER A 28 -4.81 6.52 -12.43
N PRO A 29 -4.99 5.36 -13.08
CA PRO A 29 -3.88 4.47 -13.34
C PRO A 29 -2.71 5.22 -14.00
N PRO A 30 -1.46 4.88 -13.67
CA PRO A 30 -0.29 5.47 -14.29
C PRO A 30 -0.23 5.13 -15.77
N ALA A 31 0.76 5.68 -16.48
CA ALA A 31 1.14 5.10 -17.75
C ALA A 31 1.64 3.66 -17.51
N PHE A 32 1.13 2.69 -18.26
CA PHE A 32 1.64 1.31 -18.19
C PHE A 32 2.91 1.18 -19.04
N ASP A 33 4.01 1.73 -18.52
CA ASP A 33 5.28 1.87 -19.21
C ASP A 33 6.44 1.13 -18.53
N ALA A 34 6.16 0.22 -17.59
CA ALA A 34 7.20 -0.55 -16.91
C ALA A 34 8.11 -1.34 -17.88
N HIS A 35 9.42 -1.15 -17.74
CA HIS A 35 10.45 -1.76 -18.59
C HIS A 35 11.26 -2.85 -17.85
N PHE A 36 10.64 -4.03 -17.68
CA PHE A 36 11.24 -5.15 -16.96
C PHE A 36 12.53 -5.70 -17.58
N LYS A 37 12.74 -5.59 -18.90
CA LYS A 37 13.95 -6.13 -19.56
C LYS A 37 15.25 -5.44 -19.11
N THR A 38 15.16 -4.19 -18.70
CA THR A 38 16.30 -3.37 -18.28
C THR A 38 16.28 -3.07 -16.78
N ALA A 39 15.31 -3.61 -16.05
CA ALA A 39 15.17 -3.42 -14.62
C ALA A 39 16.31 -4.11 -13.85
N SER A 40 16.72 -3.51 -12.73
CA SER A 40 17.56 -4.18 -11.74
C SER A 40 16.77 -5.28 -11.00
N GLN A 41 17.48 -6.20 -10.34
CA GLN A 41 16.82 -7.23 -9.53
C GLN A 41 16.05 -6.63 -8.35
N GLU A 42 16.54 -5.54 -7.76
CA GLU A 42 15.88 -4.80 -6.68
C GLU A 42 14.53 -4.23 -7.15
N GLN A 43 14.50 -3.62 -8.35
CA GLN A 43 13.25 -3.12 -8.94
C GLN A 43 12.27 -4.24 -9.27
N ILE A 44 12.74 -5.37 -9.80
CA ILE A 44 11.89 -6.55 -10.06
C ILE A 44 11.30 -7.07 -8.74
N ALA A 45 12.13 -7.24 -7.71
CA ALA A 45 11.70 -7.70 -6.40
C ALA A 45 10.66 -6.75 -5.79
N ARG A 46 10.89 -5.44 -5.87
CA ARG A 46 9.95 -4.42 -5.40
C ARG A 46 8.60 -4.49 -6.12
N ALA A 47 8.62 -4.61 -7.45
CA ALA A 47 7.41 -4.73 -8.27
C ALA A 47 6.63 -6.00 -7.94
N VAL A 48 7.32 -7.12 -7.69
CA VAL A 48 6.69 -8.35 -7.22
C VAL A 48 6.11 -8.19 -5.82
N SER A 49 6.80 -7.51 -4.90
CA SER A 49 6.27 -7.21 -3.56
C SER A 49 4.93 -6.48 -3.63
N ALA A 50 4.89 -5.37 -4.38
CA ALA A 50 3.69 -4.57 -4.57
C ALA A 50 2.59 -5.37 -5.29
N GLY A 51 2.92 -5.97 -6.43
CA GLY A 51 1.95 -6.65 -7.29
C GLY A 51 1.38 -7.95 -6.71
N ALA A 52 2.16 -8.68 -5.91
CA ALA A 52 1.70 -9.91 -5.25
C ALA A 52 0.88 -9.63 -3.97
N GLY A 53 0.81 -8.38 -3.51
CA GLY A 53 0.10 -7.98 -2.30
C GLY A 53 0.89 -8.16 -1.00
N TYR A 54 2.22 -8.25 -1.05
CA TYR A 54 3.05 -8.27 0.17
C TYR A 54 2.95 -6.96 0.95
N ASP A 55 2.89 -5.83 0.24
CA ASP A 55 2.75 -4.51 0.85
C ASP A 55 1.42 -4.40 1.63
N TYR A 56 0.34 -4.92 1.06
CA TYR A 56 -0.94 -5.10 1.75
C TYR A 56 -0.79 -5.96 3.01
N GLY A 57 -0.12 -7.12 2.90
CA GLY A 57 0.11 -8.00 4.04
C GLY A 57 0.93 -7.35 5.16
N LEU A 58 1.98 -6.61 4.81
CA LEU A 58 2.83 -5.86 5.73
C LEU A 58 2.03 -4.78 6.46
N ALA A 59 1.32 -3.93 5.72
CA ALA A 59 0.51 -2.86 6.27
C ALA A 59 -0.60 -3.41 7.18
N PHE A 60 -1.29 -4.48 6.75
CA PHE A 60 -2.31 -5.13 7.55
C PHE A 60 -1.73 -5.72 8.84
N PHE A 61 -0.59 -6.40 8.76
CA PHE A 61 0.10 -6.96 9.93
C PHE A 61 0.49 -5.87 10.93
N LEU A 62 1.09 -4.77 10.45
CA LEU A 62 1.48 -3.63 11.28
C LEU A 62 0.27 -3.01 11.99
N GLY A 63 -0.84 -2.80 11.28
CA GLY A 63 -2.08 -2.32 11.89
C GLY A 63 -2.62 -3.28 12.94
N ALA A 64 -2.74 -4.56 12.59
CA ALA A 64 -3.23 -5.60 13.51
C ALA A 64 -2.37 -5.74 14.78
N ALA A 65 -1.07 -5.42 14.70
CA ALA A 65 -0.16 -5.44 15.84
C ALA A 65 -0.53 -4.41 16.93
N TYR A 66 -1.18 -3.31 16.55
CA TYR A 66 -1.62 -2.27 17.49
C TYR A 66 -3.10 -2.33 17.85
N SER A 67 -3.91 -3.04 17.07
CA SER A 67 -5.36 -3.03 17.25
C SER A 67 -5.79 -3.47 18.65
N GLY A 68 -6.60 -2.64 19.32
CA GLY A 68 -7.15 -2.92 20.64
C GLY A 68 -6.17 -2.80 21.81
N ILE A 69 -4.92 -2.37 21.57
CA ILE A 69 -3.89 -2.21 22.60
C ILE A 69 -3.91 -0.76 23.11
N GLU A 70 -4.64 -0.48 24.19
CA GLU A 70 -4.63 0.86 24.81
C GLU A 70 -3.26 1.15 25.45
N ASN A 71 -2.54 2.13 24.92
CA ASN A 71 -1.25 2.59 25.44
C ASN A 71 -1.00 4.08 25.13
N PRO A 72 -1.72 5.01 25.77
CA PRO A 72 -1.70 6.44 25.41
C PRO A 72 -0.38 7.15 25.73
N THR A 73 0.51 6.54 26.52
CA THR A 73 1.82 7.10 26.88
C THR A 73 2.99 6.35 26.24
N GLY A 74 2.71 5.37 25.36
CA GLY A 74 3.72 4.61 24.65
C GLY A 74 4.34 5.38 23.47
N CYS A 75 5.30 4.73 22.82
CA CYS A 75 5.80 5.14 21.50
C CYS A 75 5.67 3.94 20.54
N PRO A 76 4.78 3.99 19.53
CA PRO A 76 3.77 5.03 19.31
C PRO A 76 2.71 5.07 20.43
N ALA A 77 2.01 6.19 20.55
CA ALA A 77 0.86 6.30 21.44
C ALA A 77 -0.35 5.61 20.80
N VAL A 78 -1.07 4.80 21.57
CA VAL A 78 -2.25 4.08 21.06
C VAL A 78 -3.47 4.39 21.92
N THR A 79 -4.56 4.78 21.27
CA THR A 79 -5.85 5.06 21.91
C THR A 79 -6.97 4.28 21.24
N VAL A 80 -7.93 3.81 22.03
CA VAL A 80 -9.06 3.00 21.57
C VAL A 80 -10.38 3.67 21.93
N SER A 81 -11.25 3.86 20.93
CA SER A 81 -12.60 4.39 21.09
C SER A 81 -13.60 3.54 20.32
N GLY A 82 -14.34 2.69 21.03
CA GLY A 82 -15.27 1.75 20.40
C GLY A 82 -14.51 0.74 19.54
N SER A 83 -14.80 0.68 18.24
CA SER A 83 -14.10 -0.17 17.27
C SER A 83 -12.89 0.49 16.62
N VAL A 84 -12.60 1.75 16.97
CA VAL A 84 -11.52 2.52 16.38
C VAL A 84 -10.28 2.48 17.27
N THR A 85 -9.16 2.06 16.72
CA THR A 85 -7.83 2.20 17.31
C THR A 85 -7.05 3.25 16.53
N THR A 86 -6.50 4.24 17.22
CA THR A 86 -5.62 5.26 16.62
C THR A 86 -4.23 5.11 17.21
N VAL A 87 -3.25 4.93 16.32
CA VAL A 87 -1.82 4.84 16.61
C VAL A 87 -1.18 6.14 16.14
N THR A 88 -0.47 6.84 17.01
CA THR A 88 0.14 8.13 16.70
C THR A 88 1.64 8.08 17.00
N GLY A 89 2.45 8.31 15.97
CA GLY A 89 3.89 8.51 16.07
C GLY A 89 4.25 9.90 16.58
N GLY A 90 5.37 10.43 16.09
CA GLY A 90 6.02 11.66 16.57
C GLY A 90 6.87 11.42 17.81
N CYS A 91 7.52 10.26 17.90
CA CYS A 91 8.28 9.84 19.08
C CYS A 91 9.51 9.00 18.73
N ASP A 92 10.50 9.03 19.62
CA ASP A 92 11.72 8.23 19.54
C ASP A 92 11.56 6.92 20.32
N THR A 93 12.04 5.83 19.74
CA THR A 93 12.28 4.54 20.40
C THR A 93 13.78 4.32 20.59
N ASP A 94 14.16 3.23 21.25
CA ASP A 94 15.58 2.82 21.32
C ASP A 94 16.13 2.42 19.94
N ASP A 95 15.24 2.05 19.00
CA ASP A 95 15.56 1.48 17.69
C ASP A 95 15.40 2.50 16.54
N GLY A 96 14.92 3.72 16.82
CA GLY A 96 14.65 4.69 15.77
C GLY A 96 13.64 5.78 16.10
N HIS A 97 13.07 6.39 15.06
CA HIS A 97 12.01 7.38 15.16
C HIS A 97 10.78 6.93 14.38
N ILE A 98 9.59 7.13 14.96
CA ILE A 98 8.31 6.79 14.37
C ILE A 98 7.51 8.07 14.15
N ASP A 99 7.05 8.29 12.93
CA ASP A 99 6.22 9.41 12.50
C ASP A 99 4.85 8.93 11.97
N GLY A 100 3.90 9.85 11.87
CA GLY A 100 2.61 9.64 11.21
C GLY A 100 1.54 9.02 12.10
N THR A 101 0.46 8.57 11.47
CA THR A 101 -0.73 8.02 12.16
C THR A 101 -1.24 6.77 11.45
N ILE A 102 -1.73 5.81 12.23
CA ILE A 102 -2.54 4.68 11.74
C ILE A 102 -3.91 4.76 12.39
N VAL A 103 -4.97 4.68 11.59
CA VAL A 103 -6.35 4.56 12.07
C VAL A 103 -6.92 3.23 11.63
N LEU A 104 -7.34 2.43 12.61
CA LEU A 104 -7.90 1.10 12.41
C LEU A 104 -9.35 1.13 12.87
N ASP A 105 -10.30 0.74 12.02
CA ASP A 105 -11.70 0.54 12.43
C ASP A 105 -12.10 -0.91 12.19
N ASN A 106 -12.59 -1.57 13.24
CA ASN A 106 -13.11 -2.93 13.18
C ASN A 106 -12.07 -3.99 12.77
N VAL A 107 -10.78 -3.70 12.92
CA VAL A 107 -9.66 -4.61 12.64
C VAL A 107 -9.39 -5.47 13.89
N PRO A 108 -9.36 -6.80 13.81
CA PRO A 108 -9.00 -7.64 14.95
C PRO A 108 -7.50 -7.54 15.28
N GLY A 109 -7.13 -7.68 16.56
CA GLY A 109 -5.73 -7.75 16.96
C GLY A 109 -5.08 -9.10 16.63
N LEU A 110 -3.75 -9.12 16.53
CA LEU A 110 -2.98 -10.34 16.19
C LEU A 110 -3.23 -11.53 17.14
N PHE A 111 -3.52 -11.25 18.42
CA PHE A 111 -3.70 -12.27 19.46
C PHE A 111 -5.17 -12.46 19.87
N GLY A 112 -6.11 -11.93 19.07
CA GLY A 112 -7.54 -12.01 19.30
C GLY A 112 -8.24 -10.65 19.33
N GLY A 113 -9.54 -10.70 19.57
CA GLY A 113 -10.45 -9.56 19.48
C GLY A 113 -11.63 -9.90 18.58
N ASP A 114 -12.78 -9.28 18.85
CA ASP A 114 -14.00 -9.51 18.06
C ASP A 114 -14.14 -8.39 17.02
N ALA A 115 -13.76 -8.68 15.78
CA ALA A 115 -14.22 -7.88 14.65
C ALA A 115 -15.71 -8.16 14.41
N ASN A 116 -16.50 -7.11 14.16
CA ASN A 116 -17.88 -7.29 13.73
C ASN A 116 -17.89 -7.81 12.28
N PRO A 117 -18.32 -9.06 12.02
CA PRO A 117 -18.26 -9.66 10.69
C PRO A 117 -19.24 -9.04 9.68
N THR A 118 -20.16 -8.18 10.14
CA THR A 118 -21.12 -7.46 9.30
C THR A 118 -20.64 -6.07 8.86
N ARG A 119 -19.46 -5.67 9.29
CA ARG A 119 -18.84 -4.39 8.94
C ARG A 119 -17.51 -4.63 8.24
N ALA A 120 -17.16 -3.73 7.33
CA ALA A 120 -15.82 -3.68 6.76
C ALA A 120 -14.78 -3.47 7.87
N GLN A 121 -13.55 -3.92 7.61
CA GLN A 121 -12.38 -3.53 8.37
C GLN A 121 -11.64 -2.46 7.55
N SER A 122 -11.22 -1.37 8.17
CA SER A 122 -10.46 -0.33 7.46
C SER A 122 -9.18 0.01 8.19
N LEU A 123 -8.11 0.15 7.43
CA LEU A 123 -6.82 0.66 7.89
C LEU A 123 -6.50 1.89 7.06
N THR A 124 -6.10 2.96 7.71
CA THR A 124 -5.65 4.20 7.07
C THR A 124 -4.32 4.59 7.66
N PHE A 125 -3.33 4.80 6.79
CA PHE A 125 -2.01 5.30 7.12
C PHE A 125 -1.90 6.74 6.62
N GLU A 126 -1.50 7.64 7.51
CA GLU A 126 -1.27 9.05 7.19
C GLU A 126 0.18 9.40 7.55
N GLY A 127 1.05 9.40 6.54
CA GLY A 127 2.48 9.69 6.66
C GLY A 127 3.21 8.77 7.63
N TRP A 128 2.78 7.51 7.77
CA TRP A 128 3.44 6.58 8.68
C TRP A 128 4.85 6.29 8.20
N ARG A 129 5.84 6.52 9.06
CA ARG A 129 7.24 6.25 8.74
C ARG A 129 7.99 5.77 9.97
N MET A 130 8.71 4.67 9.82
CA MET A 130 9.66 4.17 10.80
C MET A 130 11.05 4.35 10.21
N THR A 131 11.88 5.12 10.91
CA THR A 131 13.28 5.34 10.54
C THR A 131 14.16 4.69 11.58
N SER A 132 15.16 3.93 11.15
CA SER A 132 16.11 3.25 12.04
C SER A 132 17.54 3.58 11.61
N PRO A 133 18.49 3.75 12.55
CA PRO A 133 19.89 3.94 12.19
C PRO A 133 20.55 2.67 11.62
N ASP A 134 20.02 1.49 11.95
CA ASP A 134 20.62 0.18 11.65
C ASP A 134 19.81 -0.66 10.66
N GLU A 135 18.59 -0.23 10.32
CA GLU A 135 17.66 -0.92 9.40
C GLU A 135 17.16 0.02 8.30
N ASP A 136 16.57 -0.55 7.25
CA ASP A 136 15.98 0.24 6.17
C ASP A 136 14.71 0.97 6.65
N ASP A 137 14.57 2.22 6.21
CA ASP A 137 13.36 3.01 6.44
C ASP A 137 12.14 2.31 5.84
N VAL A 138 11.03 2.31 6.58
CA VAL A 138 9.73 1.84 6.10
C VAL A 138 8.74 3.00 6.19
N ALA A 139 8.16 3.39 5.07
CA ALA A 139 7.04 4.34 5.06
C ALA A 139 5.82 3.75 4.35
N ILE A 140 4.64 4.02 4.90
CA ILE A 140 3.36 3.54 4.40
C ILE A 140 2.38 4.71 4.44
N ASP A 141 1.69 4.95 3.34
CA ASP A 141 0.58 5.88 3.23
C ASP A 141 -0.56 5.23 2.46
N GLY A 142 -1.79 5.66 2.71
CA GLY A 142 -2.97 5.18 1.99
C GLY A 142 -3.92 4.34 2.84
N THR A 143 -4.74 3.54 2.18
CA THR A 143 -5.88 2.84 2.77
C THR A 143 -6.02 1.38 2.34
N ILE A 144 -6.52 0.58 3.27
CA ILE A 144 -6.96 -0.79 3.03
C ILE A 144 -8.37 -0.92 3.56
N VAL A 145 -9.28 -1.47 2.75
CA VAL A 145 -10.65 -1.80 3.17
C VAL A 145 -10.91 -3.26 2.88
N VAL A 146 -11.15 -4.05 3.93
CA VAL A 146 -11.47 -5.48 3.82
C VAL A 146 -12.95 -5.70 4.07
N GLU A 147 -13.61 -6.30 3.09
CA GLU A 147 -14.99 -6.76 3.14
C GLU A 147 -15.03 -8.28 2.89
N ALA A 148 -16.18 -8.91 3.07
CA ALA A 148 -16.29 -10.37 3.04
C ALA A 148 -15.81 -11.00 1.71
N GLY A 149 -14.54 -11.44 1.67
CA GLY A 149 -13.90 -12.07 0.50
C GLY A 149 -13.17 -11.10 -0.45
N HIS A 150 -13.15 -9.81 -0.14
CA HIS A 150 -12.59 -8.76 -1.00
C HIS A 150 -11.76 -7.77 -0.16
N ALA A 151 -10.64 -7.30 -0.70
CA ALA A 151 -9.88 -6.21 -0.09
C ALA A 151 -9.55 -5.14 -1.13
N THR A 152 -9.98 -3.90 -0.90
CA THR A 152 -9.52 -2.75 -1.69
C THR A 152 -8.22 -2.23 -1.07
N VAL A 153 -7.18 -2.12 -1.89
CA VAL A 153 -5.85 -1.66 -1.50
C VAL A 153 -5.54 -0.42 -2.33
N ASP A 154 -5.15 0.66 -1.66
CA ASP A 154 -4.64 1.90 -2.24
C ASP A 154 -3.49 2.36 -1.35
N LEU A 155 -2.25 2.03 -1.71
CA LEU A 155 -1.09 2.21 -0.84
C LEU A 155 0.10 2.78 -1.61
N THR A 156 0.78 3.72 -0.97
CA THR A 156 2.16 4.09 -1.28
C THR A 156 3.07 3.50 -0.21
N VAL A 157 4.03 2.67 -0.62
CA VAL A 157 4.98 2.03 0.30
C VAL A 157 6.42 2.26 -0.14
N ASP A 158 7.22 2.79 0.77
CA ASP A 158 8.66 3.03 0.64
C ASP A 158 9.40 2.03 1.52
N LEU A 159 10.22 1.18 0.90
CA LEU A 159 11.11 0.23 1.59
C LEU A 159 12.54 0.56 1.21
N GLY A 160 13.29 1.18 2.13
CA GLY A 160 14.70 1.52 1.90
C GLY A 160 14.94 2.47 0.72
N GLY A 161 13.97 3.34 0.41
CA GLY A 161 14.04 4.27 -0.73
C GLY A 161 13.43 3.72 -2.03
N MET A 162 12.93 2.48 -2.04
CA MET A 162 12.19 1.91 -3.17
C MET A 162 10.69 2.11 -2.99
N VAL A 163 10.19 3.22 -3.52
CA VAL A 163 8.78 3.58 -3.48
C VAL A 163 7.99 2.77 -4.52
N ALA A 164 6.84 2.25 -4.10
CA ALA A 164 5.82 1.82 -5.04
C ALA A 164 4.43 2.28 -4.60
N ASP A 165 3.66 2.70 -5.59
CA ASP A 165 2.23 2.96 -5.49
C ASP A 165 1.48 1.72 -5.99
N SER A 166 0.36 1.41 -5.34
CA SER A 166 -0.46 0.26 -5.68
C SER A 166 -1.93 0.58 -5.48
N SER A 167 -2.75 0.27 -6.48
CA SER A 167 -4.20 0.36 -6.34
C SER A 167 -4.86 -0.84 -7.02
N PHE A 168 -5.47 -1.71 -6.23
CA PHE A 168 -6.23 -2.87 -6.73
C PHE A 168 -7.25 -3.40 -5.71
N GLU A 169 -8.30 -4.03 -6.22
CA GLU A 169 -9.20 -4.85 -5.41
C GLU A 169 -8.70 -6.31 -5.45
N MET A 170 -8.24 -6.85 -4.33
CA MET A 170 -7.89 -8.26 -4.19
C MET A 170 -9.15 -9.10 -3.96
N VAL A 171 -9.35 -10.12 -4.80
CA VAL A 171 -10.48 -11.05 -4.72
C VAL A 171 -9.94 -12.45 -4.49
N CYS A 172 -10.36 -13.10 -3.41
CA CYS A 172 -9.98 -14.47 -3.11
C CYS A 172 -11.09 -15.45 -3.49
N SER A 173 -10.71 -16.56 -4.11
CA SER A 173 -11.64 -17.66 -4.34
C SER A 173 -12.20 -18.20 -3.02
N THR A 174 -13.46 -18.62 -3.02
CA THR A 174 -14.14 -19.09 -1.81
C THR A 174 -13.53 -20.38 -1.27
N GLY A 175 -12.95 -20.31 -0.07
CA GLY A 175 -12.36 -21.44 0.66
C GLY A 175 -11.11 -21.03 1.42
N ASP A 176 -10.83 -21.65 2.57
CA ASP A 176 -9.61 -21.38 3.33
C ASP A 176 -8.38 -21.69 2.46
N GLY A 177 -7.56 -20.66 2.20
CA GLY A 177 -6.33 -20.79 1.41
C GLY A 177 -6.53 -20.86 -0.12
N GLY A 178 -7.70 -20.47 -0.64
CA GLY A 178 -7.90 -20.34 -2.07
C GLY A 178 -7.01 -19.26 -2.70
N PRO A 179 -6.67 -19.36 -4.01
CA PRO A 179 -5.93 -18.31 -4.69
C PRO A 179 -6.67 -16.97 -4.64
N CYS A 180 -5.89 -15.91 -4.50
CA CYS A 180 -6.30 -14.53 -4.59
C CYS A 180 -5.68 -13.89 -5.82
N GLY A 181 -6.35 -12.90 -6.38
CA GLY A 181 -5.81 -12.10 -7.47
C GLY A 181 -6.52 -10.75 -7.55
N PRO A 182 -5.93 -9.76 -8.22
CA PRO A 182 -6.56 -8.47 -8.42
C PRO A 182 -7.78 -8.61 -9.34
N ALA A 183 -8.83 -7.86 -9.04
CA ALA A 183 -9.90 -7.58 -9.98
C ALA A 183 -9.34 -6.78 -11.19
N ASP A 184 -10.11 -6.77 -12.27
CA ASP A 184 -9.75 -6.04 -13.48
C ASP A 184 -9.50 -4.55 -13.17
N GLY A 185 -8.38 -4.02 -13.66
CA GLY A 185 -8.00 -2.61 -13.50
C GLY A 185 -7.00 -2.34 -12.38
N GLY A 186 -6.57 -3.37 -11.63
CA GLY A 186 -5.49 -3.24 -10.66
C GLY A 186 -4.14 -2.84 -11.27
N TRP A 187 -3.38 -2.01 -10.58
CA TRP A 187 -2.08 -1.51 -11.06
C TRP A 187 -1.07 -1.30 -9.92
N ILE A 188 0.20 -1.24 -10.31
CA ILE A 188 1.32 -0.75 -9.50
C ILE A 188 2.14 0.26 -10.29
N ASP A 189 2.81 1.18 -9.60
CA ASP A 189 3.86 2.04 -10.14
C ASP A 189 5.08 1.94 -9.23
N VAL A 190 6.26 1.69 -9.78
CA VAL A 190 7.49 1.53 -9.00
C VAL A 190 8.50 2.55 -9.48
N ASP A 191 9.06 3.30 -8.53
CA ASP A 191 10.00 4.36 -8.83
C ASP A 191 11.19 3.86 -9.67
N GLY A 192 11.40 4.52 -10.81
CA GLY A 192 12.45 4.18 -11.77
C GLY A 192 12.21 2.93 -12.62
N LEU A 193 11.12 2.19 -12.40
CA LEU A 193 10.69 1.08 -13.25
C LEU A 193 9.51 1.49 -14.15
N GLY A 194 8.54 2.21 -13.61
CA GLY A 194 7.29 2.64 -14.28
C GLY A 194 6.07 1.81 -13.89
N GLY A 195 4.93 2.13 -14.52
CA GLY A 195 3.63 1.57 -14.19
C GLY A 195 3.34 0.22 -14.87
N ALA A 196 2.66 -0.67 -14.16
CA ALA A 196 2.21 -1.96 -14.69
C ALA A 196 0.79 -2.32 -14.22
N ALA A 197 -0.02 -2.85 -15.14
CA ALA A 197 -1.27 -3.50 -14.78
C ALA A 197 -0.98 -4.85 -14.11
N VAL A 198 -1.70 -5.17 -13.04
CA VAL A 198 -1.55 -6.42 -12.28
C VAL A 198 -2.66 -7.40 -12.66
N SER A 199 -2.30 -8.65 -12.90
CA SER A 199 -3.27 -9.72 -13.18
C SER A 199 -2.74 -11.08 -12.76
N GLY A 200 -3.62 -12.08 -12.76
CA GLY A 200 -3.31 -13.45 -12.37
C GLY A 200 -4.06 -13.87 -11.12
N ALA A 201 -3.68 -15.02 -10.59
CA ALA A 201 -4.22 -15.54 -9.34
C ALA A 201 -3.15 -16.43 -8.70
N TRP A 202 -2.91 -16.25 -7.41
CA TRP A 202 -1.83 -16.91 -6.68
C TRP A 202 -2.21 -17.18 -5.23
N THR A 203 -1.49 -18.12 -4.62
CA THR A 203 -1.47 -18.32 -3.17
C THR A 203 -0.05 -18.02 -2.68
N LEU A 204 0.05 -17.27 -1.57
CA LEU A 204 1.31 -17.03 -0.87
C LEU A 204 1.50 -18.00 0.33
N GLY A 205 0.69 -19.06 0.38
CA GLY A 205 0.80 -20.11 1.39
C GLY A 205 2.02 -21.01 1.16
N ASP A 206 2.15 -22.05 1.97
CA ASP A 206 3.19 -23.07 1.80
C ASP A 206 2.56 -24.40 1.33
N PRO A 207 2.79 -24.83 0.06
CA PRO A 207 3.62 -24.18 -0.96
C PRO A 207 2.88 -23.05 -1.70
N PRO A 208 3.60 -22.03 -2.21
CA PRO A 208 3.01 -21.00 -3.05
C PRO A 208 2.61 -21.62 -4.40
N SER A 209 1.57 -21.08 -5.03
CA SER A 209 1.08 -21.57 -6.33
C SER A 209 0.39 -20.48 -7.14
N GLY A 210 0.17 -20.74 -8.43
CA GLY A 210 -0.43 -19.81 -9.37
C GLY A 210 0.58 -18.86 -10.03
N LYS A 211 0.09 -17.72 -10.54
CA LYS A 211 0.89 -16.80 -11.37
C LYS A 211 0.56 -15.35 -11.09
N LEU A 212 1.60 -14.52 -11.03
CA LEU A 212 1.51 -13.06 -11.08
C LEU A 212 1.94 -12.60 -12.49
N THR A 213 1.15 -11.73 -13.09
CA THR A 213 1.50 -11.08 -14.37
C THR A 213 1.45 -9.56 -14.21
N LEU A 214 2.55 -8.90 -14.56
CA LEU A 214 2.69 -7.44 -14.57
C LEU A 214 2.87 -6.98 -16.01
N THR A 215 1.96 -6.12 -16.49
CA THR A 215 1.94 -5.67 -17.89
C THR A 215 2.19 -4.17 -17.97
N GLY A 216 3.39 -3.79 -18.42
CA GLY A 216 3.76 -2.41 -18.76
C GLY A 216 4.19 -2.32 -20.22
N ALA A 217 5.35 -1.69 -20.47
CA ALA A 217 6.00 -1.74 -21.78
C ALA A 217 6.54 -3.13 -22.12
N ASP A 218 6.96 -3.87 -21.09
CA ASP A 218 7.25 -5.30 -21.13
C ASP A 218 6.20 -6.09 -20.32
N THR A 219 6.02 -7.37 -20.61
CA THR A 219 5.17 -8.28 -19.81
C THR A 219 6.04 -9.18 -18.94
N PHE A 220 5.96 -9.03 -17.63
CA PHE A 220 6.62 -9.89 -16.65
C PHE A 220 5.64 -10.94 -16.11
N VAL A 221 6.07 -12.20 -16.02
CA VAL A 221 5.29 -13.30 -15.46
C VAL A 221 6.13 -14.04 -14.44
N LEU A 222 5.65 -14.11 -13.20
CA LEU A 222 6.21 -14.95 -12.12
C LEU A 222 5.32 -16.18 -11.94
N ASP A 223 5.94 -17.36 -11.93
CA ASP A 223 5.23 -18.65 -11.98
C ASP A 223 5.48 -19.49 -10.72
N PHE A 224 4.66 -19.28 -9.69
CA PHE A 224 4.78 -19.97 -8.41
C PHE A 224 4.59 -21.49 -8.52
N ASP A 225 3.79 -21.94 -9.51
CA ASP A 225 3.60 -23.39 -9.78
C ASP A 225 4.91 -24.10 -10.17
N ASN A 226 5.91 -23.34 -10.63
CA ASN A 226 7.20 -23.84 -11.07
C ASN A 226 8.35 -23.45 -10.12
N ALA A 227 8.04 -23.13 -8.85
CA ALA A 227 9.06 -22.88 -7.84
C ALA A 227 10.02 -24.07 -7.70
N GLY A 228 11.32 -23.77 -7.70
CA GLY A 228 12.39 -24.75 -7.50
C GLY A 228 12.39 -25.32 -6.07
N SER A 229 13.10 -26.43 -5.88
CA SER A 229 13.28 -27.04 -4.54
C SER A 229 14.09 -26.17 -3.57
N ASP A 230 14.78 -25.17 -4.09
CA ASP A 230 15.51 -24.14 -3.37
C ASP A 230 14.64 -22.92 -3.02
N GLY A 231 13.35 -22.93 -3.39
CA GLY A 231 12.41 -21.83 -3.11
C GLY A 231 12.48 -20.69 -4.13
N CYS A 232 13.34 -20.78 -5.14
CA CYS A 232 13.43 -19.78 -6.19
C CYS A 232 12.27 -19.94 -7.19
N VAL A 233 11.61 -18.84 -7.54
CA VAL A 233 10.46 -18.83 -8.45
C VAL A 233 10.89 -18.30 -9.82
N PRO A 234 10.73 -19.07 -10.91
CA PRO A 234 11.13 -18.62 -12.24
C PRO A 234 10.22 -17.51 -12.76
N TYR A 235 10.82 -16.60 -13.52
CA TYR A 235 10.10 -15.56 -14.25
C TYR A 235 10.49 -15.46 -15.72
N ALA A 236 9.53 -14.99 -16.51
CA ALA A 236 9.68 -14.71 -17.92
C ALA A 236 9.36 -13.24 -18.21
N ILE A 237 10.04 -12.69 -19.22
CA ILE A 237 9.75 -11.36 -19.76
C ILE A 237 9.42 -11.51 -21.25
N ASP A 238 8.27 -11.02 -21.67
CA ASP A 238 7.70 -11.19 -23.02
C ASP A 238 7.68 -12.65 -23.49
N GLY A 239 7.42 -13.58 -22.56
CA GLY A 239 7.35 -15.01 -22.81
C GLY A 239 8.72 -15.71 -22.95
N ALA A 240 9.84 -14.98 -22.84
CA ALA A 240 11.17 -15.58 -22.78
C ALA A 240 11.62 -15.74 -21.32
N ALA A 241 12.20 -16.90 -20.99
CA ALA A 241 12.80 -17.11 -19.67
C ALA A 241 13.87 -16.05 -19.41
N ALA A 242 13.78 -15.37 -18.27
CA ALA A 242 14.62 -14.21 -17.95
C ALA A 242 15.42 -14.39 -16.66
N GLY A 243 14.89 -15.13 -15.68
CA GLY A 243 15.60 -15.43 -14.44
C GLY A 243 14.72 -16.13 -13.41
N GLU A 244 15.16 -16.07 -12.17
CA GLU A 244 14.48 -16.60 -10.99
C GLU A 244 14.55 -15.56 -9.86
N LEU A 245 13.52 -15.50 -9.03
CA LEU A 245 13.48 -14.71 -7.79
C LEU A 245 13.55 -15.67 -6.60
N CYS A 246 14.58 -15.51 -5.79
CA CYS A 246 14.76 -16.27 -4.55
C CYS A 246 14.44 -15.35 -3.38
N GLN A 247 13.56 -15.80 -2.49
CA GLN A 247 13.28 -15.14 -1.21
C GLN A 247 14.07 -15.79 -0.08
#